data_AF-A0A0K2JJU4-F1
#
_entry.id   AF-A0A0K2JJU4-F1
#
_cell.length_a   1.000
_cell.length_b   1.000
_cell.length_c   1.000
_cell.angle_alpha   90.00
_cell.angle_beta   90.00
_cell.angle_gamma   90.00
#
_symmetry.space_group_name_H-M   'P 1'
#
loop_
_entity.id
_entity.type
_entity.pdbx_description
1 polymer ?
#
loop_
_entity_poly.entity_id
_entity_poly.type
_entity_poly.pdbx_seq_one_letter_code
_entity_poly.pdbx_strand_id
1 'polypeptide(L)'
;MKKLLIFLAIFSFLCTNTVNLISCCNIANNKAHLYPNLENVLKVNLETNIDLEKMYLPHSVLMQQRGYKGTFFNQYKTDIIKNLTDAFLSKADINLEIKFKTEFSTYQQLQEYLKIEQQNYWQNLLNNICQKYQDNLKQLILLFYNFVASIWNKTNINEILRKIEIKNIIDGDTNVLGQTNNYQTILINKKILSCVFKQTINSEWQKGQFTSNNFFHILIHELGHIFYFYDWETFKINHIFYLKQFLGQKINNLNKFAELDKEKVLKIFANSNYGLSDDDELLAEGFAYWLLTKQSMQTKIWEFWNEYFTSYLPQIRDKERKCKWC
;
A
#
# COMPACT_ATOMS: atom_id res chain seq x y z
N MET A 1 -53.04 16.40 -3.37
CA MET A 1 -52.72 15.00 -3.74
C MET A 1 -52.38 14.90 -5.23
N LYS A 2 -51.22 15.43 -5.64
CA LYS A 2 -50.74 15.44 -7.03
C LYS A 2 -49.21 15.20 -7.12
N LYS A 3 -48.64 14.48 -6.14
CA LYS A 3 -47.23 14.10 -6.10
C LYS A 3 -46.97 12.59 -5.97
N LEU A 4 -48.00 11.75 -6.09
CA LEU A 4 -47.87 10.29 -5.97
C LEU A 4 -48.07 9.50 -7.28
N LEU A 5 -48.41 10.16 -8.39
CA LEU A 5 -48.75 9.50 -9.66
C LEU A 5 -47.69 9.63 -10.77
N ILE A 6 -46.63 10.41 -10.55
CA ILE A 6 -45.50 10.52 -11.52
C ILE A 6 -44.43 9.46 -11.23
N PHE A 7 -44.41 8.86 -10.04
CA PHE A 7 -43.45 7.80 -9.68
C PHE A 7 -43.82 6.40 -10.19
N LEU A 8 -45.06 6.19 -10.63
CA LEU A 8 -45.56 4.88 -11.11
C LEU A 8 -45.53 4.72 -12.64
N ALA A 9 -45.26 5.78 -13.40
CA ALA A 9 -45.14 5.71 -14.86
C ALA A 9 -43.69 5.55 -15.35
N ILE A 10 -42.70 5.72 -14.48
CA ILE A 10 -41.28 5.49 -14.78
C ILE A 10 -40.86 4.05 -14.42
N PHE A 11 -41.64 3.37 -13.55
CA PHE A 11 -41.36 2.01 -13.10
C PHE A 11 -41.89 0.91 -14.03
N SER A 12 -42.72 1.24 -15.02
CA SER A 12 -43.32 0.29 -15.98
C SER A 12 -42.65 0.27 -17.36
N PHE A 13 -41.64 1.11 -17.61
CA PHE A 13 -40.91 1.14 -18.89
C PHE A 13 -39.55 0.43 -18.85
N LEU A 14 -39.15 -0.15 -17.71
CA LEU A 14 -37.88 -0.87 -17.54
C LEU A 14 -38.03 -2.40 -17.49
N CYS A 15 -39.24 -2.93 -17.64
CA CYS A 15 -39.52 -4.37 -17.54
C CYS A 15 -40.31 -4.89 -18.74
N THR A 16 -39.78 -4.79 -19.97
CA THR A 16 -40.07 -5.70 -21.09
C THR A 16 -39.15 -5.38 -22.26
N ASN A 17 -37.90 -5.84 -22.19
CA ASN A 17 -37.11 -6.26 -23.34
C ASN A 17 -36.04 -7.23 -22.85
N THR A 18 -36.54 -8.35 -22.33
CA THR A 18 -35.78 -9.58 -22.10
C THR A 18 -35.51 -10.25 -23.43
N VAL A 19 -34.36 -9.99 -24.05
CA VAL A 19 -33.65 -10.99 -24.85
C VAL A 19 -32.14 -10.74 -24.68
N ASN A 20 -31.49 -11.65 -23.95
CA ASN A 20 -30.04 -11.87 -23.85
C ASN A 20 -29.15 -10.77 -23.22
N LEU A 21 -29.37 -10.53 -21.93
CA LEU A 21 -28.27 -10.20 -21.00
C LEU A 21 -28.19 -11.35 -19.99
N ILE A 22 -27.35 -12.33 -20.31
CA ILE A 22 -26.95 -13.35 -19.35
C ILE A 22 -26.12 -12.63 -18.27
N SER A 23 -26.69 -12.66 -17.06
CA SER A 23 -26.02 -12.46 -15.79
C SER A 23 -24.62 -13.06 -15.78
N CYS A 24 -23.60 -12.23 -15.56
CA CYS A 24 -22.29 -12.68 -15.07
C CYS A 24 -22.08 -12.22 -13.63
N CYS A 25 -23.09 -12.37 -12.77
CA CYS A 25 -22.85 -12.82 -11.40
C CYS A 25 -23.00 -14.35 -11.41
N ASN A 26 -21.99 -15.04 -10.88
CA ASN A 26 -21.89 -16.51 -10.77
C ASN A 26 -21.71 -17.29 -12.07
N ILE A 27 -20.50 -17.22 -12.64
CA ILE A 27 -19.85 -18.45 -13.10
C ILE A 27 -18.63 -18.64 -12.21
N ALA A 28 -18.80 -19.54 -11.24
CA ALA A 28 -17.71 -20.29 -10.66
C ALA A 28 -16.98 -21.02 -11.79
N ASN A 29 -16.04 -20.34 -12.44
CA ASN A 29 -14.95 -21.02 -13.11
C ASN A 29 -13.85 -21.17 -12.06
N ASN A 30 -14.05 -22.19 -11.23
CA ASN A 30 -12.98 -22.98 -10.65
C ASN A 30 -12.13 -23.56 -11.79
N LYS A 31 -11.34 -22.74 -12.47
CA LYS A 31 -9.97 -23.12 -12.71
C LYS A 31 -9.21 -22.39 -11.63
N ALA A 32 -8.92 -23.12 -10.56
CA ALA A 32 -7.74 -22.79 -9.78
C ALA A 32 -6.64 -22.56 -10.82
N HIS A 33 -6.18 -21.32 -10.99
CA HIS A 33 -4.79 -21.14 -11.32
C HIS A 33 -4.10 -21.82 -10.15
N LEU A 34 -3.77 -23.10 -10.36
CA LEU A 34 -2.85 -23.84 -9.55
C LEU A 34 -1.56 -23.05 -9.68
N TYR A 35 -1.42 -22.02 -8.83
CA TYR A 35 -0.15 -21.40 -8.57
C TYR A 35 0.72 -22.56 -8.13
N PRO A 36 1.69 -23.01 -8.96
CA PRO A 36 2.52 -24.14 -8.61
C PRO A 36 3.13 -23.83 -7.26
N ASN A 37 3.09 -24.80 -6.33
CA ASN A 37 3.43 -24.62 -4.91
C ASN A 37 4.69 -23.75 -4.77
N LEU A 38 4.47 -22.44 -4.60
CA LEU A 38 5.48 -21.41 -4.85
C LEU A 38 6.42 -21.26 -3.65
N GLU A 39 6.07 -21.93 -2.55
CA GLU A 39 6.83 -22.04 -1.30
C GLU A 39 8.27 -22.51 -1.53
N ASN A 40 8.55 -23.27 -2.60
CA ASN A 40 9.89 -23.82 -2.86
C ASN A 40 10.69 -23.09 -3.95
N VAL A 41 10.19 -21.98 -4.53
CA VAL A 41 10.85 -21.33 -5.69
C VAL A 41 11.33 -19.91 -5.40
N LEU A 42 10.59 -19.13 -4.60
CA LEU A 42 10.99 -17.75 -4.27
C LEU A 42 11.89 -17.78 -3.04
N LYS A 43 13.02 -17.07 -3.11
CA LYS A 43 13.99 -17.02 -2.01
C LYS A 43 13.67 -15.85 -1.09
N VAL A 44 13.66 -16.11 0.21
CA VAL A 44 13.63 -15.12 1.28
C VAL A 44 14.95 -15.12 2.03
N ASN A 45 15.31 -13.99 2.65
CA ASN A 45 16.47 -13.93 3.52
C ASN A 45 16.15 -14.61 4.87
N LEU A 46 16.72 -15.77 5.14
CA LEU A 46 16.44 -16.50 6.39
C LEU A 46 17.06 -15.84 7.63
N GLU A 47 18.05 -14.96 7.47
CA GLU A 47 18.71 -14.26 8.59
C GLU A 47 17.75 -13.33 9.33
N THR A 48 16.76 -12.80 8.61
CA THR A 48 15.79 -11.84 9.16
C THR A 48 14.46 -12.53 9.53
N ASN A 49 14.45 -13.87 9.60
CA ASN A 49 13.27 -14.63 10.01
C ASN A 49 12.94 -14.44 11.50
N ILE A 50 11.65 -14.55 11.78
CA ILE A 50 11.12 -14.59 13.14
C ILE A 50 11.02 -16.04 13.59
N ASP A 51 11.53 -16.27 14.79
CA ASP A 51 11.33 -17.49 15.56
C ASP A 51 10.42 -17.16 16.74
N LEU A 52 9.20 -17.69 16.75
CA LEU A 52 8.20 -17.39 17.77
C LEU A 52 8.45 -18.09 19.11
N GLU A 53 9.49 -18.92 19.24
CA GLU A 53 9.96 -19.46 20.52
C GLU A 53 10.94 -18.50 21.22
N LYS A 54 11.43 -17.46 20.51
CA LYS A 54 12.25 -16.39 21.10
C LYS A 54 11.39 -15.27 21.64
N MET A 55 11.88 -14.59 22.68
CA MET A 55 11.26 -13.38 23.21
C MET A 55 11.76 -12.14 22.45
N TYR A 56 10.85 -11.25 22.10
CA TYR A 56 11.16 -10.00 21.40
C TYR A 56 10.86 -8.79 22.28
N LEU A 57 11.67 -7.75 22.12
CA LEU A 57 11.47 -6.46 22.78
C LEU A 57 10.92 -5.45 21.76
N PRO A 58 9.62 -5.13 21.82
CA PRO A 58 8.99 -4.20 20.89
C PRO A 58 9.41 -2.75 21.16
N HIS A 59 9.33 -1.92 20.13
CA HIS A 59 9.54 -0.49 20.25
C HIS A 59 8.39 0.15 21.06
N SER A 60 8.68 0.61 22.28
CA SER A 60 7.69 1.12 23.25
C SER A 60 6.80 2.23 22.68
N VAL A 61 7.40 3.19 21.96
CA VAL A 61 6.62 4.24 21.28
C VAL A 61 5.62 3.61 20.32
N LEU A 62 6.05 2.77 19.37
CA LEU A 62 5.18 2.13 18.38
C LEU A 62 4.09 1.25 19.00
N MET A 63 4.36 0.57 20.10
CA MET A 63 3.33 -0.13 20.87
C MET A 63 2.25 0.84 21.39
N GLN A 64 2.68 1.95 21.98
CA GLN A 64 1.76 2.99 22.44
C GLN A 64 1.00 3.60 21.27
N GLN A 65 1.65 3.77 20.11
CA GLN A 65 1.06 4.39 18.93
C GLN A 65 -0.08 3.57 18.33
N ARG A 66 0.10 2.25 18.31
CA ARG A 66 -0.94 1.30 17.88
C ARG A 66 -2.07 1.15 18.90
N GLY A 67 -2.03 1.97 19.96
CA GLY A 67 -3.00 2.01 21.04
C GLY A 67 -2.94 0.81 21.96
N TYR A 68 -2.37 -0.34 21.55
CA TYR A 68 -2.49 -1.71 22.08
C TYR A 68 -3.95 -2.18 22.30
N LYS A 69 -4.84 -1.25 22.67
CA LYS A 69 -6.28 -1.34 22.86
C LYS A 69 -7.11 -1.29 21.57
N GLY A 70 -6.49 -1.03 20.40
CA GLY A 70 -7.21 -0.81 19.14
C GLY A 70 -6.79 -1.68 17.97
N THR A 71 -5.64 -2.34 18.05
CA THR A 71 -5.15 -3.30 17.05
C THR A 71 -5.84 -4.66 17.18
N PHE A 72 -5.83 -5.46 16.10
CA PHE A 72 -6.33 -6.84 16.00
C PHE A 72 -5.97 -7.73 17.23
N PHE A 73 -4.86 -7.43 17.93
CA PHE A 73 -4.43 -8.04 19.20
C PHE A 73 -5.46 -8.07 20.32
N ASN A 74 -6.31 -7.04 20.46
CA ASN A 74 -7.31 -7.02 21.52
C ASN A 74 -8.37 -8.13 21.35
N GLN A 75 -8.52 -8.64 20.12
CA GLN A 75 -9.45 -9.71 19.78
C GLN A 75 -8.88 -11.11 20.03
N TYR A 76 -7.55 -11.27 20.11
CA TYR A 76 -6.90 -12.58 20.25
C TYR A 76 -5.80 -12.56 21.32
N LYS A 77 -6.19 -12.93 22.55
CA LYS A 77 -5.35 -12.87 23.76
C LYS A 77 -4.60 -14.18 24.01
N THR A 78 -3.69 -14.56 23.12
CA THR A 78 -2.76 -15.66 23.37
C THR A 78 -1.33 -15.14 23.45
N ASP A 79 -0.49 -15.83 24.22
CA ASP A 79 0.91 -15.43 24.40
C ASP A 79 1.67 -15.43 23.07
N ILE A 80 1.33 -16.31 22.14
CA ILE A 80 1.99 -16.41 20.84
C ILE A 80 1.62 -15.26 19.90
N ILE A 81 0.35 -14.81 19.91
CA ILE A 81 -0.08 -13.64 19.14
C ILE A 81 0.60 -12.39 19.66
N LYS A 82 0.68 -12.26 20.99
CA LYS A 82 1.47 -11.21 21.63
C LYS A 82 2.95 -11.30 21.22
N ASN A 83 3.56 -12.47 21.24
CA ASN A 83 4.97 -12.61 20.88
C ASN A 83 5.24 -12.28 19.40
N LEU A 84 4.36 -12.68 18.48
CA LEU A 84 4.44 -12.29 17.07
C LEU A 84 4.31 -10.76 16.89
N THR A 85 3.40 -10.12 17.64
CA THR A 85 3.31 -8.66 17.72
C THR A 85 4.64 -8.03 18.11
N ASP A 86 5.19 -8.54 19.22
CA ASP A 86 6.39 -8.01 19.83
C ASP A 86 7.56 -8.16 18.86
N ALA A 87 7.61 -9.27 18.12
CA ALA A 87 8.58 -9.52 17.06
C ALA A 87 8.46 -8.51 15.93
N PHE A 88 7.27 -8.33 15.36
CA PHE A 88 7.01 -7.39 14.29
C PHE A 88 7.31 -5.93 14.68
N LEU A 89 7.04 -5.55 15.93
CA LEU A 89 7.32 -4.22 16.46
C LEU A 89 8.72 -4.05 17.04
N SER A 90 9.52 -5.12 17.10
CA SER A 90 10.91 -5.03 17.54
C SER A 90 11.76 -4.30 16.51
N LYS A 91 12.91 -3.81 16.96
CA LYS A 91 13.83 -3.02 16.14
C LYS A 91 14.29 -3.84 14.92
N ALA A 92 14.30 -3.20 13.75
CA ALA A 92 14.93 -3.77 12.56
C ALA A 92 16.44 -3.96 12.78
N ASP A 93 17.06 -4.78 11.93
CA ASP A 93 18.52 -4.87 11.90
C ASP A 93 19.15 -3.50 11.60
N ILE A 94 20.33 -3.25 12.15
CA ILE A 94 20.93 -1.91 12.18
C ILE A 94 21.33 -1.48 10.75
N ASN A 95 20.91 -0.28 10.35
CA ASN A 95 21.27 0.40 9.10
C ASN A 95 20.73 -0.21 7.80
N LEU A 96 19.52 -0.75 7.82
CA LEU A 96 18.84 -1.10 6.57
C LEU A 96 18.43 0.16 5.79
N GLU A 97 18.65 0.12 4.48
CA GLU A 97 18.31 1.18 3.54
C GLU A 97 17.44 0.61 2.42
N ILE A 98 16.63 1.48 1.83
CA ILE A 98 15.91 1.16 0.59
C ILE A 98 16.94 1.13 -0.54
N LYS A 99 17.17 -0.06 -1.10
CA LYS A 99 18.13 -0.26 -2.19
C LYS A 99 17.46 -0.93 -3.38
N PHE A 100 17.48 -0.24 -4.51
CA PHE A 100 17.13 -0.76 -5.82
C PHE A 100 17.91 0.00 -6.90
N LYS A 101 17.89 -0.50 -8.13
CA LYS A 101 18.58 0.12 -9.25
C LYS A 101 18.11 1.56 -9.44
N THR A 102 19.06 2.50 -9.44
CA THR A 102 18.78 3.92 -9.73
C THR A 102 18.80 4.16 -11.23
N GLU A 103 17.66 4.55 -11.79
CA GLU A 103 17.47 4.91 -13.21
C GLU A 103 17.51 6.42 -13.46
N PHE A 104 17.29 7.20 -12.39
CA PHE A 104 17.31 8.67 -12.37
C PHE A 104 18.05 9.13 -11.12
N SER A 105 19.11 9.91 -11.29
CA SER A 105 19.92 10.40 -10.17
C SER A 105 19.38 11.69 -9.57
N THR A 106 18.59 12.45 -10.34
CA THR A 106 18.00 13.73 -9.92
C THR A 106 16.54 13.85 -10.34
N TYR A 107 15.78 14.69 -9.62
CA TYR A 107 14.41 15.01 -9.98
C TYR A 107 14.31 15.66 -11.37
N GLN A 108 15.30 16.48 -11.75
CA GLN A 108 15.33 17.12 -13.07
C GLN A 108 15.47 16.07 -14.19
N GLN A 109 16.37 15.10 -14.04
CA GLN A 109 16.51 14.01 -15.01
C GLN A 109 15.22 13.20 -15.14
N LEU A 110 14.53 12.96 -14.03
CA LEU A 110 13.22 12.31 -14.06
C LEU A 110 12.18 13.17 -14.81
N GLN A 111 12.10 14.46 -14.51
CA GLN A 111 11.15 15.37 -15.18
C GLN A 111 11.36 15.41 -16.69
N GLU A 112 12.62 15.51 -17.16
CA GLU A 112 12.95 15.51 -18.59
C GLU A 112 12.55 14.20 -19.29
N TYR A 113 12.52 13.08 -18.57
CA TYR A 113 12.12 11.78 -19.09
C TYR A 113 10.60 11.58 -19.10
N LEU A 114 9.89 12.18 -18.16
CA LEU A 114 8.43 12.03 -18.06
C LEU A 114 7.73 12.68 -19.26
N LYS A 115 6.58 12.12 -19.65
CA LYS A 115 5.67 12.79 -20.59
C LYS A 115 5.20 14.13 -20.02
N ILE A 116 4.89 15.07 -20.93
CA ILE A 116 4.54 16.46 -20.57
C ILE A 116 3.34 16.55 -19.62
N GLU A 117 2.39 15.61 -19.72
CA GLU A 117 1.23 15.58 -18.83
C GLU A 117 1.65 15.29 -17.38
N GLN A 118 2.49 14.29 -17.15
CA GLN A 118 3.00 13.91 -15.84
C GLN A 118 3.89 15.02 -15.26
N GLN A 119 4.72 15.65 -16.09
CA GLN A 119 5.49 16.83 -15.67
C GLN A 119 4.55 17.91 -15.14
N ASN A 120 3.48 18.24 -15.89
CA ASN A 120 2.51 19.25 -15.50
C ASN A 120 1.77 18.90 -14.20
N TYR A 121 1.43 17.63 -13.97
CA TYR A 121 0.78 17.21 -12.73
C TYR A 121 1.69 17.40 -11.51
N TRP A 122 2.94 16.97 -11.61
CA TRP A 122 3.91 17.14 -10.52
C TRP A 122 4.25 18.61 -10.29
N GLN A 123 4.41 19.39 -11.36
CA GLN A 123 4.68 20.81 -11.26
C GLN A 123 3.49 21.57 -10.65
N ASN A 124 2.26 21.23 -11.02
CA ASN A 124 1.06 21.81 -10.41
C ASN A 124 1.00 21.50 -8.90
N LEU A 125 1.33 20.28 -8.49
CA LEU A 125 1.38 19.91 -7.07
C LEU A 125 2.47 20.67 -6.31
N LEU A 126 3.67 20.78 -6.90
CA LEU A 126 4.79 21.57 -6.34
C LEU A 126 4.43 23.06 -6.20
N ASN A 127 3.72 23.63 -7.17
CA ASN A 127 3.30 25.03 -7.13
C ASN A 127 2.27 25.31 -6.03
N ASN A 128 1.51 24.30 -5.60
CA ASN A 128 0.43 24.46 -4.61
C ASN A 128 0.82 24.01 -3.19
N ILE A 129 1.86 23.19 -3.02
CA ILE A 129 2.33 22.78 -1.69
C ILE A 129 3.16 23.89 -1.03
N CYS A 130 3.08 23.97 0.30
CA CYS A 130 3.99 24.76 1.13
C CYS A 130 5.47 24.61 0.70
N GLN A 131 6.13 25.76 0.46
CA GLN A 131 7.50 25.85 -0.04
C GLN A 131 8.50 24.99 0.75
N LYS A 132 8.36 24.95 2.09
CA LYS A 132 9.22 24.16 2.99
C LYS A 132 9.24 22.66 2.68
N TYR A 133 8.23 22.14 1.97
CA TYR A 133 8.07 20.70 1.71
C TYR A 133 8.36 20.31 0.26
N GLN A 134 8.65 21.26 -0.63
CA GLN A 134 8.86 20.98 -2.05
C GLN A 134 10.06 20.05 -2.29
N ASP A 135 11.17 20.24 -1.57
CA ASP A 135 12.37 19.41 -1.79
C ASP A 135 12.15 17.97 -1.31
N ASN A 136 11.48 17.79 -0.17
CA ASN A 136 11.08 16.46 0.29
C ASN A 136 10.11 15.80 -0.72
N LEU A 137 9.19 16.56 -1.30
CA LEU A 137 8.29 16.05 -2.34
C LEU A 137 9.08 15.58 -3.57
N LYS A 138 10.03 16.39 -4.06
CA LYS A 138 10.90 16.01 -5.19
C LYS A 138 11.68 14.71 -4.92
N GLN A 139 12.24 14.58 -3.71
CA GLN A 139 12.98 13.37 -3.31
C GLN A 139 12.06 12.14 -3.26
N LEU A 140 10.84 12.28 -2.72
CA LEU A 140 9.87 11.19 -2.66
C LEU A 140 9.39 10.78 -4.06
N ILE A 141 9.12 11.74 -4.94
CA ILE A 141 8.77 11.46 -6.34
C ILE A 141 9.93 10.70 -7.02
N LEU A 142 11.16 11.18 -6.86
CA LEU A 142 12.34 10.53 -7.43
C LEU A 142 12.51 9.10 -6.92
N LEU A 143 12.34 8.88 -5.62
CA LEU A 143 12.44 7.56 -5.00
C LEU A 143 11.35 6.62 -5.53
N PHE A 144 10.11 7.09 -5.59
CA PHE A 144 8.98 6.33 -6.13
C PHE A 144 9.20 5.90 -7.59
N TYR A 145 9.58 6.82 -8.46
CA TYR A 145 9.79 6.48 -9.88
C TYR A 145 10.99 5.56 -10.10
N ASN A 146 12.07 5.69 -9.31
CA ASN A 146 13.17 4.73 -9.36
C ASN A 146 12.74 3.34 -8.88
N PHE A 147 11.95 3.25 -7.81
CA PHE A 147 11.37 1.99 -7.37
C PHE A 147 10.53 1.35 -8.49
N VAL A 148 9.57 2.09 -9.03
CA VAL A 148 8.70 1.63 -10.11
C VAL A 148 9.51 1.21 -11.34
N ALA A 149 10.52 1.99 -11.74
CA ALA A 149 11.39 1.64 -12.85
C ALA A 149 12.17 0.34 -12.59
N SER A 150 12.56 0.08 -11.34
CA SER A 150 13.25 -1.15 -10.95
C SER A 150 12.37 -2.40 -11.05
N ILE A 151 11.04 -2.25 -10.87
CA ILE A 151 10.08 -3.35 -10.94
C ILE A 151 9.51 -3.53 -12.36
N TRP A 152 9.19 -2.44 -13.05
CA TRP A 152 8.45 -2.47 -14.32
C TRP A 152 9.29 -2.18 -15.56
N ASN A 153 10.58 -1.89 -15.41
CA ASN A 153 11.44 -1.26 -16.42
C ASN A 153 11.10 0.23 -16.62
N LYS A 154 12.16 1.03 -16.80
CA LYS A 154 12.13 2.47 -17.08
C LYS A 154 11.19 2.86 -18.23
N THR A 155 10.98 2.01 -19.23
CA THR A 155 10.10 2.30 -20.38
C THR A 155 8.64 2.47 -19.99
N ASN A 156 8.19 1.81 -18.92
CA ASN A 156 6.78 1.70 -18.57
C ASN A 156 6.33 2.75 -17.53
N ILE A 157 7.26 3.50 -16.94
CA ILE A 157 6.94 4.41 -15.83
C ILE A 157 6.07 5.59 -16.24
N ASN A 158 6.02 5.93 -17.53
CA ASN A 158 5.16 7.00 -18.04
C ASN A 158 3.67 6.66 -18.00
N GLU A 159 3.32 5.40 -17.75
CA GLU A 159 1.94 4.94 -17.70
C GLU A 159 1.36 4.93 -16.29
N ILE A 160 2.20 5.04 -15.25
CA ILE A 160 1.78 4.82 -13.86
C ILE A 160 0.76 5.86 -13.40
N LEU A 161 1.08 7.13 -13.59
CA LEU A 161 0.27 8.25 -13.13
C LEU A 161 -0.39 8.91 -14.33
N ARG A 162 -1.72 8.89 -14.36
CA ARG A 162 -2.49 9.54 -15.42
C ARG A 162 -2.95 10.94 -15.06
N LYS A 163 -3.15 11.24 -13.76
CA LYS A 163 -3.61 12.58 -13.34
C LYS A 163 -3.40 12.83 -11.86
N ILE A 164 -3.18 14.09 -11.50
CA ILE A 164 -3.37 14.59 -10.13
C ILE A 164 -4.32 15.79 -10.20
N GLU A 165 -5.38 15.78 -9.40
CA GLU A 165 -6.33 16.88 -9.26
C GLU A 165 -6.32 17.42 -7.84
N ILE A 166 -6.21 18.73 -7.69
CA ILE A 166 -6.32 19.41 -6.40
C ILE A 166 -7.74 19.97 -6.28
N LYS A 167 -8.47 19.56 -5.24
CA LYS A 167 -9.88 19.92 -5.01
C LYS A 167 -10.08 20.53 -3.63
N ASN A 168 -11.09 21.38 -3.47
CA ASN A 168 -11.49 21.87 -2.14
C ASN A 168 -12.34 20.84 -1.38
N ILE A 169 -13.12 20.04 -2.12
CA ILE A 169 -14.03 19.01 -1.61
C ILE A 169 -13.87 17.79 -2.52
N ILE A 170 -13.75 16.60 -1.93
CA ILE A 170 -13.63 15.33 -2.66
C ILE A 170 -14.89 14.52 -2.37
N ASP A 171 -15.57 14.03 -3.41
CA ASP A 171 -16.80 13.23 -3.30
C ASP A 171 -17.90 13.84 -2.41
N GLY A 172 -17.97 15.19 -2.39
CA GLY A 172 -18.93 15.93 -1.56
C GLY A 172 -18.57 15.99 -0.08
N ASP A 173 -17.46 15.38 0.34
CA ASP A 173 -16.97 15.38 1.70
C ASP A 173 -15.71 16.25 1.86
N THR A 174 -15.73 17.12 2.86
CA THR A 174 -14.57 17.94 3.23
C THR A 174 -13.54 17.16 4.04
N ASN A 175 -13.91 16.01 4.60
CA ASN A 175 -13.05 15.18 5.45
C ASN A 175 -12.15 14.24 4.64
N VAL A 176 -12.56 13.86 3.43
CA VAL A 176 -11.70 13.11 2.51
C VAL A 176 -10.50 13.96 2.13
N LEU A 177 -9.30 13.44 2.41
CA LEU A 177 -8.03 14.15 2.27
C LEU A 177 -7.31 13.80 0.98
N GLY A 178 -7.42 12.54 0.57
CA GLY A 178 -6.92 11.99 -0.67
C GLY A 178 -7.82 10.86 -1.13
N GLN A 179 -7.77 10.56 -2.43
CA GLN A 179 -8.47 9.44 -3.01
C GLN A 179 -7.87 9.10 -4.36
N THR A 180 -7.81 7.82 -4.69
CA THR A 180 -7.49 7.36 -6.04
C THR A 180 -8.77 7.03 -6.80
N ASN A 181 -9.03 7.76 -7.89
CA ASN A 181 -10.16 7.51 -8.79
C ASN A 181 -9.70 6.89 -10.10
N ASN A 182 -10.46 5.91 -10.59
CA ASN A 182 -10.16 5.15 -11.80
C ASN A 182 -8.70 4.64 -11.81
N TYR A 183 -8.17 4.35 -10.62
CA TYR A 183 -6.92 3.66 -10.35
C TYR A 183 -5.61 4.27 -10.86
N GLN A 184 -5.65 5.45 -11.49
CA GLN A 184 -4.45 6.19 -11.95
C GLN A 184 -4.60 7.72 -11.81
N THR A 185 -5.69 8.19 -11.20
CA THR A 185 -5.91 9.60 -10.87
C THR A 185 -5.89 9.78 -9.37
N ILE A 186 -5.04 10.68 -8.88
CA ILE A 186 -5.02 11.08 -7.47
C ILE A 186 -5.84 12.36 -7.31
N LEU A 187 -6.84 12.34 -6.43
CA LEU A 187 -7.53 13.52 -5.94
C LEU A 187 -6.91 13.93 -4.60
N ILE A 188 -6.56 15.21 -4.45
CA ILE A 188 -5.94 15.74 -3.24
C ILE A 188 -6.73 16.93 -2.73
N ASN A 189 -7.08 16.91 -1.45
CA ASN A 189 -7.78 18.01 -0.83
C ASN A 189 -6.82 19.18 -0.58
N LYS A 190 -7.09 20.36 -1.14
CA LYS A 190 -6.25 21.55 -1.07
C LYS A 190 -5.84 21.92 0.36
N LYS A 191 -6.69 21.64 1.36
CA LYS A 191 -6.40 21.97 2.77
C LYS A 191 -5.09 21.33 3.26
N ILE A 192 -4.75 20.14 2.74
CA ILE A 192 -3.58 19.39 3.20
C ILE A 192 -2.25 19.92 2.66
N LEU A 193 -2.30 20.76 1.63
CA LEU A 193 -1.12 21.35 0.99
C LEU A 193 -0.55 22.54 1.78
N SER A 194 -1.32 23.06 2.74
CA SER A 194 -0.94 24.21 3.58
C SER A 194 0.16 23.86 4.59
N CYS A 195 0.97 24.86 4.95
CA CYS A 195 2.03 24.68 5.97
C CYS A 195 1.45 24.33 7.36
N VAL A 196 0.28 24.89 7.68
CA VAL A 196 -0.40 24.74 8.98
C VAL A 196 -0.83 23.31 9.20
N PHE A 197 -1.44 22.68 8.20
CA PHE A 197 -1.94 21.32 8.31
C PHE A 197 -0.84 20.34 8.71
N LYS A 198 0.33 20.43 8.07
CA LYS A 198 1.50 19.59 8.37
C LYS A 198 2.03 19.79 9.80
N GLN A 199 1.97 21.00 10.36
CA GLN A 199 2.44 21.26 11.73
C GLN A 199 1.59 20.54 12.78
N THR A 200 0.27 20.54 12.60
CA THR A 200 -0.67 19.79 13.44
C THR A 200 -0.29 18.31 13.48
N ILE A 201 0.08 17.75 12.33
CA ILE A 201 0.32 16.31 12.19
C ILE A 201 1.72 15.89 12.63
N ASN A 202 2.74 16.74 12.46
CA ASN A 202 4.05 16.46 13.08
C ASN A 202 3.91 16.33 14.61
N SER A 203 3.00 17.10 15.22
CA SER A 203 2.70 16.97 16.65
C SER A 203 1.96 15.66 16.96
N GLU A 204 1.04 15.21 16.10
CA GLU A 204 0.33 13.93 16.25
C GLU A 204 1.27 12.73 16.06
N TRP A 205 2.19 12.80 15.10
CA TRP A 205 3.19 11.75 14.84
C TRP A 205 4.21 11.65 15.99
N GLN A 206 4.67 12.78 16.55
CA GLN A 206 5.50 12.80 17.76
C GLN A 206 4.77 12.27 19.01
N LYS A 207 3.44 12.48 19.07
CA LYS A 207 2.56 11.88 20.10
C LYS A 207 2.15 10.45 19.77
N GLY A 208 2.56 9.97 18.61
CA GLY A 208 2.41 8.60 18.22
C GLY A 208 1.07 8.18 17.65
N GLN A 209 0.43 9.02 16.85
CA GLN A 209 -0.70 8.59 16.05
C GLN A 209 -0.18 8.20 14.65
N PHE A 210 -0.29 6.92 14.30
CA PHE A 210 0.28 6.39 13.06
C PHE A 210 -0.54 6.76 11.82
N THR A 211 -1.84 7.03 12.00
CA THR A 211 -2.70 7.62 10.97
C THR A 211 -2.35 9.09 10.84
N SER A 212 -1.16 9.38 10.33
CA SER A 212 -0.74 10.74 10.10
C SER A 212 -1.57 11.26 8.94
N ASN A 213 -2.45 12.22 9.20
CA ASN A 213 -3.19 12.96 8.16
C ASN A 213 -2.23 13.79 7.29
N ASN A 214 -0.96 13.41 7.13
CA ASN A 214 0.08 14.19 6.51
C ASN A 214 0.00 14.04 5.00
N PHE A 215 0.08 15.16 4.28
CA PHE A 215 0.14 15.19 2.83
C PHE A 215 1.08 14.14 2.20
N PHE A 216 2.28 13.92 2.75
CA PHE A 216 3.17 12.89 2.20
C PHE A 216 2.64 11.49 2.43
N HIS A 217 2.07 11.20 3.60
CA HIS A 217 1.44 9.90 3.85
C HIS A 217 0.30 9.68 2.86
N ILE A 218 -0.61 10.64 2.76
CA ILE A 218 -1.76 10.59 1.85
C ILE A 218 -1.29 10.40 0.41
N LEU A 219 -0.35 11.23 -0.08
CA LEU A 219 0.16 11.11 -1.44
C LEU A 219 0.80 9.75 -1.71
N ILE A 220 1.68 9.28 -0.82
CA ILE A 220 2.37 7.99 -1.03
C ILE A 220 1.40 6.82 -0.89
N HIS A 221 0.42 6.91 0.01
CA HIS A 221 -0.67 5.95 0.15
C HIS A 221 -1.44 5.82 -1.17
N GLU A 222 -1.89 6.93 -1.76
CA GLU A 222 -2.57 6.92 -3.07
C GLU A 222 -1.68 6.41 -4.21
N LEU A 223 -0.38 6.74 -4.19
CA LEU A 223 0.57 6.15 -5.14
C LEU A 223 0.74 4.64 -4.95
N GLY A 224 0.61 4.15 -3.71
CA GLY A 224 0.55 2.73 -3.39
C GLY A 224 -0.62 2.05 -4.11
N HIS A 225 -1.83 2.59 -3.97
CA HIS A 225 -3.02 2.11 -4.68
C HIS A 225 -2.78 2.01 -6.19
N ILE A 226 -2.25 3.07 -6.80
CA ILE A 226 -1.91 3.09 -8.24
C ILE A 226 -0.90 2.00 -8.59
N PHE A 227 0.14 1.83 -7.78
CA PHE A 227 1.17 0.82 -7.99
C PHE A 227 0.58 -0.60 -8.01
N TYR A 228 -0.15 -0.97 -6.96
CA TYR A 228 -0.72 -2.31 -6.83
C TYR A 228 -1.76 -2.60 -7.91
N PHE A 229 -2.58 -1.61 -8.24
CA PHE A 229 -3.56 -1.77 -9.31
C PHE A 229 -2.90 -1.99 -10.67
N TYR A 230 -1.85 -1.23 -11.00
CA TYR A 230 -1.12 -1.44 -12.26
C TYR A 230 -0.43 -2.82 -12.30
N ASP A 231 0.13 -3.28 -11.17
CA ASP A 231 0.65 -4.65 -11.01
C ASP A 231 -0.41 -5.71 -11.31
N TRP A 232 -1.60 -5.54 -10.74
CA TRP A 232 -2.73 -6.43 -10.97
C TRP A 232 -3.23 -6.40 -12.41
N GLU A 233 -3.49 -5.22 -12.98
CA GLU A 233 -4.10 -5.12 -14.30
C GLU A 233 -3.18 -5.58 -15.42
N THR A 234 -1.94 -5.10 -15.40
CA THR A 234 -0.99 -5.36 -16.49
C THR A 234 -0.30 -6.73 -16.32
N PHE A 235 -0.08 -7.17 -15.09
CA PHE A 235 0.75 -8.35 -14.82
C PHE A 235 0.06 -9.47 -14.04
N LYS A 236 -1.16 -9.24 -13.56
CA LYS A 236 -1.97 -10.22 -12.81
C LYS A 236 -1.28 -10.67 -11.52
N ILE A 237 -0.51 -9.77 -10.90
CA ILE A 237 0.15 -10.02 -9.63
C ILE A 237 -0.82 -9.69 -8.50
N ASN A 238 -1.21 -10.71 -7.73
CA ASN A 238 -1.98 -10.54 -6.51
C ASN A 238 -1.03 -10.35 -5.32
N HIS A 239 -0.87 -9.10 -4.89
CA HIS A 239 0.07 -8.76 -3.82
C HIS A 239 -0.28 -9.40 -2.47
N ILE A 240 -1.56 -9.46 -2.09
CA ILE A 240 -2.01 -10.09 -0.84
C ILE A 240 -1.65 -11.57 -0.81
N PHE A 241 -1.91 -12.29 -1.91
CA PHE A 241 -1.55 -13.69 -2.03
C PHE A 241 -0.05 -13.87 -1.79
N TYR A 242 0.79 -13.11 -2.49
CA TYR A 242 2.24 -13.21 -2.37
C TYR A 242 2.77 -12.75 -1.01
N LEU A 243 2.14 -11.76 -0.39
CA LEU A 243 2.50 -11.27 0.94
C LEU A 243 2.21 -12.34 2.01
N LYS A 244 1.07 -13.05 1.90
CA LYS A 244 0.77 -14.20 2.77
C LYS A 244 1.80 -15.33 2.63
N GLN A 245 2.25 -15.62 1.41
CA GLN A 245 3.31 -16.61 1.19
C GLN A 245 4.65 -16.15 1.78
N PHE A 246 5.02 -14.90 1.50
CA PHE A 246 6.24 -14.29 2.03
C PHE A 246 6.27 -14.37 3.56
N LEU A 247 5.24 -13.82 4.23
CA LEU A 247 5.16 -13.84 5.69
C LEU A 247 5.17 -15.27 6.27
N GLY A 248 4.53 -16.23 5.59
CA GLY A 248 4.59 -17.63 5.98
C GLY A 248 6.01 -18.22 5.95
N GLN A 249 6.84 -17.82 4.99
CA GLN A 249 8.24 -18.24 4.89
C GLN A 249 9.16 -17.51 5.89
N LYS A 250 8.79 -16.29 6.29
CA LYS A 250 9.56 -15.48 7.24
C LYS A 250 9.41 -15.91 8.70
N ILE A 251 8.45 -16.77 9.02
CA ILE A 251 8.18 -17.25 10.38
C ILE A 251 8.54 -18.74 10.47
N ASN A 252 9.73 -19.04 11.02
CA ASN A 252 10.37 -20.36 10.97
C ASN A 252 9.53 -21.52 11.51
N ASN A 253 8.76 -21.26 12.57
CA ASN A 253 8.00 -22.25 13.32
C ASN A 253 6.48 -21.98 13.28
N LEU A 254 6.00 -21.24 12.27
CA LEU A 254 4.57 -20.91 12.16
C LEU A 254 3.67 -22.14 12.23
N ASN A 255 4.09 -23.24 11.58
CA ASN A 255 3.36 -24.51 11.56
C ASN A 255 3.19 -25.18 12.93
N LYS A 256 3.99 -24.82 13.94
CA LYS A 256 3.84 -25.33 15.31
C LYS A 256 2.67 -24.67 16.05
N PHE A 257 2.16 -23.54 15.55
CA PHE A 257 1.13 -22.75 16.22
C PHE A 257 -0.17 -22.78 15.42
N ALA A 258 -1.00 -23.81 15.67
CA ALA A 258 -2.26 -24.04 14.95
C ALA A 258 -3.24 -22.86 14.99
N GLU A 259 -3.10 -21.97 15.97
CA GLU A 259 -3.90 -20.76 16.10
C GLU A 259 -3.50 -19.61 15.16
N LEU A 260 -2.28 -19.65 14.58
CA LEU A 260 -1.77 -18.67 13.64
C LEU A 260 -1.85 -19.21 12.21
N ASP A 261 -2.88 -18.78 11.47
CA ASP A 261 -2.93 -18.96 10.03
C ASP A 261 -2.33 -17.74 9.29
N LYS A 262 -2.09 -17.88 7.98
CA LYS A 262 -1.52 -16.81 7.14
C LYS A 262 -2.37 -15.54 7.13
N GLU A 263 -3.69 -15.65 7.32
CA GLU A 263 -4.60 -14.51 7.37
C GLU A 263 -4.44 -13.70 8.65
N LYS A 264 -4.38 -14.38 9.81
CA LYS A 264 -4.11 -13.73 11.09
C LYS A 264 -2.73 -13.10 11.11
N VAL A 265 -1.71 -13.78 10.58
CA VAL A 265 -0.37 -13.22 10.45
C VAL A 265 -0.39 -11.92 9.62
N LEU A 266 -1.10 -11.92 8.49
CA LEU A 266 -1.24 -10.71 7.66
C LEU A 266 -1.93 -9.56 8.42
N LYS A 267 -3.00 -9.84 9.16
CA LYS A 267 -3.70 -8.81 9.96
C LYS A 267 -2.83 -8.24 11.09
N ILE A 268 -2.00 -9.08 11.69
CA ILE A 268 -1.00 -8.68 12.70
C ILE A 268 0.10 -7.81 12.06
N PHE A 269 0.46 -8.11 10.81
CA PHE A 269 1.44 -7.36 10.02
C PHE A 269 0.95 -5.95 9.62
N ALA A 270 -0.37 -5.74 9.54
CA ALA A 270 -0.96 -4.45 9.19
C ALA A 270 -0.44 -3.30 10.09
N ASN A 271 -0.26 -2.13 9.47
CA ASN A 271 0.39 -1.00 10.11
C ASN A 271 -0.55 -0.07 10.89
N SER A 272 -1.81 -0.05 10.50
CA SER A 272 -2.84 0.84 11.05
C SER A 272 -4.20 0.13 11.03
N ASN A 273 -5.15 0.68 11.79
CA ASN A 273 -6.54 0.21 11.74
C ASN A 273 -7.22 0.52 10.41
N TYR A 274 -6.77 1.57 9.71
CA TYR A 274 -7.29 1.90 8.38
C TYR A 274 -6.86 0.81 7.39
N GLY A 275 -5.60 0.38 7.41
CA GLY A 275 -5.15 -0.77 6.62
C GLY A 275 -5.72 -2.13 7.05
N LEU A 276 -6.67 -2.17 7.98
CA LEU A 276 -7.45 -3.37 8.31
C LEU A 276 -8.90 -3.30 7.78
N SER A 277 -9.30 -2.20 7.13
CA SER A 277 -10.62 -2.09 6.51
C SER A 277 -10.78 -3.08 5.37
N ASP A 278 -9.73 -3.21 4.55
CA ASP A 278 -9.66 -4.10 3.41
C ASP A 278 -8.20 -4.29 2.95
N ASP A 279 -8.03 -5.19 1.99
CA ASP A 279 -6.76 -5.61 1.44
C ASP A 279 -6.04 -4.50 0.66
N ASP A 280 -6.76 -3.63 -0.04
CA ASP A 280 -6.16 -2.55 -0.83
C ASP A 280 -5.57 -1.50 0.12
N GLU A 281 -6.30 -1.14 1.18
CA GLU A 281 -5.84 -0.20 2.20
C GLU A 281 -4.66 -0.77 3.02
N LEU A 282 -4.64 -2.08 3.27
CA LEU A 282 -3.49 -2.75 3.90
C LEU A 282 -2.21 -2.51 3.10
N LEU A 283 -2.31 -2.72 1.79
CA LEU A 283 -1.18 -2.60 0.87
C LEU A 283 -0.73 -1.14 0.74
N ALA A 284 -1.66 -0.19 0.59
CA ALA A 284 -1.34 1.23 0.47
C ALA A 284 -0.72 1.81 1.75
N GLU A 285 -1.25 1.45 2.93
CA GLU A 285 -0.66 1.79 4.23
C GLU A 285 0.73 1.16 4.41
N GLY A 286 0.89 -0.08 3.94
CA GLY A 286 2.19 -0.77 3.86
C GLY A 286 3.22 -0.01 3.03
N PHE A 287 2.81 0.44 1.85
CA PHE A 287 3.65 1.18 0.91
C PHE A 287 4.08 2.53 1.49
N ALA A 288 3.13 3.29 2.04
CA ALA A 288 3.41 4.55 2.71
C ALA A 288 4.34 4.38 3.91
N TYR A 289 4.10 3.36 4.74
CA TYR A 289 4.97 3.06 5.87
C TYR A 289 6.40 2.77 5.43
N TRP A 290 6.58 1.92 4.41
CA TRP A 290 7.90 1.57 3.91
C TRP A 290 8.67 2.80 3.41
N LEU A 291 8.06 3.63 2.58
CA LEU A 291 8.76 4.75 1.95
C LEU A 291 9.04 5.92 2.91
N LEU A 292 8.20 6.11 3.93
CA LEU A 292 8.23 7.31 4.79
C LEU A 292 8.85 7.08 6.18
N THR A 293 9.07 5.83 6.57
CA THR A 293 9.64 5.53 7.89
C THR A 293 11.10 5.96 7.98
N LYS A 294 11.39 6.81 8.96
CA LYS A 294 12.76 7.22 9.29
C LYS A 294 13.53 6.02 9.83
N GLN A 295 14.83 5.98 9.54
CA GLN A 295 15.73 4.91 9.97
C GLN A 295 15.65 4.58 11.47
N SER A 296 15.53 5.60 12.32
CA SER A 296 15.42 5.44 13.78
C SER A 296 14.13 4.74 14.25
N MET A 297 13.11 4.65 13.39
CA MET A 297 11.79 4.09 13.69
C MET A 297 11.52 2.78 12.93
N GLN A 298 12.52 2.26 12.19
CA GLN A 298 12.37 1.01 11.43
C GLN A 298 12.24 -0.19 12.39
N THR A 299 11.18 -0.96 12.19
CA THR A 299 10.94 -2.24 12.87
C THR A 299 11.07 -3.42 11.93
N LYS A 300 10.96 -4.63 12.46
CA LYS A 300 10.85 -5.84 11.63
C LYS A 300 9.71 -5.78 10.60
N ILE A 301 8.60 -5.07 10.88
CA ILE A 301 7.56 -4.83 9.85
C ILE A 301 8.13 -4.02 8.68
N TRP A 302 8.86 -2.95 8.96
CA TRP A 302 9.47 -2.13 7.91
C TRP A 302 10.48 -2.95 7.10
N GLU A 303 11.30 -3.75 7.78
CA GLU A 303 12.27 -4.64 7.17
C GLU A 303 11.61 -5.68 6.23
N PHE A 304 10.47 -6.24 6.63
CA PHE A 304 9.69 -7.13 5.78
C PHE A 304 9.08 -6.44 4.57
N TRP A 305 8.53 -5.23 4.72
CA TRP A 305 8.11 -4.46 3.56
C TRP A 305 9.31 -4.16 2.64
N ASN A 306 10.45 -3.80 3.22
CA ASN A 306 11.66 -3.51 2.45
C ASN A 306 12.13 -4.73 1.66
N GLU A 307 12.23 -5.90 2.29
CA GLU A 307 12.58 -7.15 1.59
C GLU A 307 11.51 -7.52 0.55
N TYR A 308 10.24 -7.36 0.88
CA TYR A 308 9.14 -7.64 -0.04
C TYR A 308 9.26 -6.80 -1.33
N PHE A 309 9.43 -5.49 -1.21
CA PHE A 309 9.50 -4.61 -2.38
C PHE A 309 10.83 -4.69 -3.12
N THR A 310 11.95 -4.83 -2.42
CA THR A 310 13.28 -4.72 -3.04
C THR A 310 13.86 -6.05 -3.51
N SER A 311 13.34 -7.17 -2.99
CA SER A 311 13.92 -8.49 -3.24
C SER A 311 12.88 -9.54 -3.64
N TYR A 312 11.75 -9.64 -2.94
CA TYR A 312 10.77 -10.71 -3.19
C TYR A 312 9.88 -10.42 -4.42
N LEU A 313 9.34 -9.21 -4.52
CA LEU A 313 8.52 -8.78 -5.66
C LEU A 313 9.26 -8.81 -7.00
N PRO A 314 10.52 -8.36 -7.12
CA PRO A 314 11.32 -8.58 -8.33
C PRO A 314 11.41 -10.04 -8.78
N GLN A 315 11.54 -10.98 -7.83
CA GLN A 315 11.58 -12.41 -8.17
C GLN A 315 10.24 -12.92 -8.73
N ILE A 316 9.12 -12.50 -8.14
CA ILE A 316 7.77 -12.78 -8.66
C ILE A 316 7.66 -12.28 -10.10
N ARG A 317 8.08 -11.04 -10.32
CA ARG A 317 8.05 -10.34 -11.60
C ARG A 317 8.85 -11.04 -12.69
N ASP A 318 10.09 -11.41 -12.38
CA ASP A 318 10.96 -12.13 -13.31
C ASP A 318 10.38 -13.51 -13.68
N LYS A 319 9.74 -14.18 -12.74
CA LYS A 319 9.12 -15.49 -12.97
C LYS A 319 7.88 -15.38 -13.86
N GLU A 320 6.95 -14.48 -13.53
CA GLU A 320 5.74 -14.24 -14.34
C GLU A 320 6.11 -13.78 -15.76
N ARG A 321 7.17 -12.99 -15.91
CA ARG A 321 7.70 -12.61 -17.22
C ARG A 321 8.20 -13.80 -18.00
N LYS A 322 8.92 -14.75 -17.38
CA LYS A 322 9.41 -15.95 -18.07
C LYS A 322 8.30 -16.92 -18.44
N CYS A 323 7.29 -17.08 -17.58
CA CYS A 323 6.17 -18.00 -17.83
C CYS A 323 5.23 -17.55 -18.98
N LYS A 324 5.13 -16.24 -19.28
CA LYS A 324 4.32 -15.74 -20.42
C LYS A 324 4.94 -16.00 -21.80
N TRP A 325 6.19 -16.46 -21.87
CA TRP A 325 6.94 -16.70 -23.12
C TRP A 325 7.34 -18.17 -23.31
N CYS A 326 6.76 -19.06 -22.50
CA CYS A 326 6.77 -20.51 -22.69
C CYS A 326 5.40 -20.95 -23.21
#